data_AF-A0A9E3Y590-F1
#
_entry.id   AF-A0A9E3Y590-F1
#
_cell.length_a   1.000
_cell.length_b   1.000
_cell.length_c   1.000
_cell.angle_alpha   90.00
_cell.angle_beta   90.00
_cell.angle_gamma   90.00
#
_symmetry.space_group_name_H-M   'P 1'
#
loop_
_entity.id
_entity.type
_entity.pdbx_description
1 polymer ?
#
loop_
_entity_poly.entity_id
_entity_poly.type
_entity_poly.pdbx_seq_one_letter_code
_entity_poly.pdbx_strand_id
1 'polypeptide(L)' 'MTCASCAARVERRLNKIDGVDASVNYATELARVTAPLAISLEDLTREVEATGYQVIPPPP' A
#
# COMPACT_ATOMS: atom_id res chain seq x y z
N MET A 1 10.30 -4.94 -3.76
CA MET A 1 10.55 -4.07 -2.59
C MET A 1 11.67 -4.71 -1.76
N THR A 2 12.89 -4.17 -1.72
CA THR A 2 14.08 -4.92 -1.24
C THR A 2 14.56 -4.60 0.18
N CYS A 3 13.90 -3.68 0.89
CA CYS A 3 14.40 -3.19 2.17
C CYS A 3 13.29 -2.88 3.19
N ALA A 4 13.57 -3.05 4.48
CA ALA A 4 12.59 -2.76 5.55
C ALA A 4 12.16 -1.27 5.57
N SER A 5 13.09 -0.35 5.29
CA SER A 5 12.78 1.08 5.20
C SER A 5 11.92 1.42 3.98
N CYS A 6 12.05 0.66 2.89
CA CYS A 6 11.23 0.77 1.69
C CYS A 6 9.78 0.43 2.01
N ALA A 7 9.55 -0.71 2.68
CA ALA A 7 8.23 -1.13 3.13
C ALA A 7 7.62 -0.14 4.12
N ALA A 8 8.39 0.31 5.12
CA ALA A 8 7.92 1.31 6.08
C ALA A 8 7.51 2.63 5.39
N ARG A 9 8.15 3.02 4.28
CA ARG A 9 7.75 4.21 3.52
C ARG A 9 6.39 4.03 2.84
N VAL A 10 6.14 2.88 2.23
CA VAL A 10 4.84 2.55 1.61
C VAL A 10 3.75 2.47 2.66
N GLU A 11 3.99 1.73 3.74
CA GLU A 11 3.06 1.56 4.86
C GLU A 11 2.64 2.91 5.46
N ARG A 12 3.61 3.77 5.77
CA ARG A 12 3.33 5.12 6.27
C ARG A 12 2.61 6.02 5.27
N ARG A 13 2.75 5.77 3.96
CA ARG A 13 2.05 6.56 2.95
C ARG A 13 0.58 6.17 2.91
N LEU A 14 0.29 4.87 2.91
CA LEU A 14 -1.07 4.34 2.93
C LEU A 14 -1.82 4.70 4.23
N ASN A 15 -1.17 4.58 5.38
CA ASN A 15 -1.74 4.93 6.69
C ASN A 15 -1.96 6.44 6.92
N LYS A 16 -1.60 7.30 5.96
CA LYS A 16 -1.96 8.73 5.99
C LYS A 16 -3.34 9.01 5.41
N ILE A 17 -3.94 8.04 4.73
CA ILE A 17 -5.26 8.18 4.16
C ILE A 17 -6.28 7.89 5.28
N ASP A 18 -7.24 8.78 5.47
CA ASP A 18 -8.20 8.65 6.58
C ASP A 18 -9.01 7.36 6.46
N GLY A 19 -9.02 6.59 7.55
CA GLY A 19 -9.73 5.32 7.65
C GLY A 19 -8.99 4.13 7.03
N VAL A 20 -7.78 4.32 6.49
CA VAL A 20 -6.94 3.22 5.97
C VAL A 20 -6.08 2.64 7.09
N ASP A 21 -6.10 1.33 7.22
CA ASP A 21 -5.14 0.54 7.99
C ASP A 21 -4.35 -0.36 7.03
N ALA A 22 -3.05 -0.13 6.95
CA ALA A 22 -2.14 -0.80 6.04
C ALA A 22 -0.95 -1.40 6.79
N SER A 23 -0.57 -2.61 6.38
CA SER A 23 0.66 -3.28 6.80
C SER A 23 1.41 -3.80 5.59
N VAL A 24 2.74 -3.65 5.57
CA VAL A 24 3.58 -4.05 4.44
C VAL A 24 4.68 -5.00 4.89
N ASN A 25 4.73 -6.17 4.26
CA ASN A 25 5.77 -7.16 4.51
C ASN A 25 6.82 -7.10 3.40
N TYR A 26 8.02 -6.59 3.73
CA TYR A 26 9.12 -6.49 2.77
C TYR A 26 9.65 -7.85 2.30
N ALA A 27 9.54 -8.90 3.12
CA ALA A 27 10.04 -10.23 2.78
C ALA A 27 9.14 -10.95 1.76
N THR A 28 7.83 -10.64 1.76
CA THR A 28 6.86 -11.22 0.81
C THR A 28 6.45 -10.24 -0.29
N GLU A 29 6.87 -8.98 -0.21
CA GLU A 29 6.46 -7.90 -1.11
C GLU A 29 4.93 -7.67 -1.15
N LEU A 30 4.23 -8.05 -0.07
CA LEU A 30 2.77 -7.94 0.02
C LEU A 30 2.38 -6.80 0.96
N ALA A 31 1.42 -6.00 0.51
CA ALA A 31 0.70 -5.04 1.34
C ALA A 31 -0.70 -5.60 1.65
N ARG A 32 -1.08 -5.61 2.92
CA ARG A 32 -2.47 -5.83 3.34
C ARG A 32 -3.06 -4.48 3.72
N VAL A 33 -4.23 -4.17 3.17
CA VAL A 33 -4.90 -2.89 3.36
C VAL A 33 -6.36 -3.15 3.69
N THR A 34 -6.82 -2.54 4.78
CA THR A 34 -8.23 -2.40 5.13
C THR A 34 -8.61 -0.94 4.92
N ALA A 35 -9.63 -0.69 4.10
CA ALA A 35 -10.07 0.66 3.78
C ALA A 35 -11.61 0.73 3.73
N PRO A 36 -12.22 1.92 3.94
CA PRO A 36 -13.64 2.13 3.75
C PRO A 36 -14.03 1.95 2.28
N LEU A 37 -15.29 1.58 2.02
CA LEU A 37 -15.84 1.42 0.67
C LEU A 37 -15.74 2.67 -0.23
N ALA A 38 -15.58 3.86 0.38
CA ALA A 38 -15.40 5.11 -0.33
C ALA A 38 -14.00 5.26 -0.96
N ILE A 39 -13.02 4.45 -0.55
CA ILE A 39 -11.66 4.46 -1.07
C ILE A 39 -11.55 3.36 -2.12
N SER A 40 -11.22 3.75 -3.35
CA SER A 40 -11.06 2.78 -4.43
C SER A 40 -9.70 2.10 -4.38
N LEU A 41 -9.62 0.90 -4.97
CA LEU A 41 -8.34 0.23 -5.18
C LEU A 41 -7.38 1.06 -6.05
N GLU A 42 -7.92 1.88 -6.97
CA GLU A 42 -7.11 2.79 -7.79
C GLU A 42 -6.46 3.89 -6.94
N ASP A 43 -7.17 4.45 -5.95
CA ASP A 43 -6.61 5.49 -5.06
C ASP A 43 -5.46 4.93 -4.24
N LEU A 44 -5.63 3.73 -3.68
CA LEU A 44 -4.56 3.02 -2.96
C LEU A 44 -3.37 2.73 -3.87
N THR A 45 -3.64 2.28 -5.10
CA THR A 45 -2.60 2.01 -6.11
C THR A 45 -1.78 3.27 -6.41
N ARG A 46 -2.45 4.40 -6.66
CA ARG A 46 -1.78 5.69 -6.93
C ARG A 46 -0.90 6.15 -5.78
N GLU A 47 -1.35 5.96 -4.54
CA GLU A 47 -0.57 6.33 -3.36
C GLU A 47 0.69 5.48 -3.19
N VAL A 48 0.64 4.19 -3.55
CA VAL A 48 1.84 3.35 -3.61
C VAL A 48 2.74 3.78 -4.78
N GLU A 49 2.19 4.06 -5.96
CA GLU A 49 2.95 4.53 -7.12
C GLU A 49 3.66 5.86 -6.88
N ALA A 50 3.07 6.76 -6.10
CA ALA A 50 3.72 8.00 -5.64
C ALA A 50 4.98 7.74 -4.78
N THR A 51 5.15 6.53 -4.26
CA THR A 51 6.39 6.09 -3.59
C THR A 51 7.39 5.44 -4.55
N GLY A 52 7.09 5.33 -5.84
CA GLY A 52 7.99 4.76 -6.86
C GLY A 52 7.92 3.22 -6.96
N TYR A 53 6.84 2.61 -6.47
CA TYR A 53 6.58 1.18 -6.59
C TYR A 53 5.34 0.93 -7.45
N GLN A 54 5.35 -0.13 -8.25
CA GLN A 54 4.15 -0.59 -8.95
C GLN A 54 3.38 -1.56 -8.07
N VAL A 55 2.06 -1.54 -8.20
CA VAL A 55 1.16 -2.48 -7.51
C VAL A 55 0.62 -3.48 -8.53
N ILE A 56 0.66 -4.76 -8.17
CA ILE A 56 -0.06 -5.80 -8.88
C ILE A 56 -1.31 -6.10 -8.03
N PRO A 57 -2.50 -5.62 -8.44
CA PRO A 57 -3.72 -5.91 -7.70
C PRO A 57 -4.00 -7.43 -7.75
N PRO A 58 -4.64 -7.99 -6.72
CA PRO A 58 -5.05 -9.39 -6.76
C PRO A 58 -5.99 -9.63 -7.94
N PRO A 59 -5.98 -10.85 -8.51
CA PRO A 59 -6.95 -11.21 -9.55
C PRO A 59 -8.39 -11.02 -9.03
N PRO A 60 -9.33 -10.67 -9.94
CA PRO A 60 -10.73 -10.44 -9.60
C PRO A 60 -11.44 -11.68 -9.04
#